data_AF-A0A6J6BRI4-F1
#
_entry.id   AF-A0A6J6BRI4-F1
#
_cell.length_a   1.000
_cell.length_b   1.000
_cell.length_c   1.000
_cell.angle_alpha   90.00
_cell.angle_beta   90.00
_cell.angle_gamma   90.00
#
_symmetry.space_group_name_H-M   'P 1'
#
loop_
_entity.id
_entity.type
_entity.pdbx_description
1 polymer ?
#
loop_
_entity_poly.entity_id
_entity_poly.type
_entity_poly.pdbx_seq_one_letter_code
_entity_poly.pdbx_strand_id
1 'polypeptide(L)'
;MTDDADIRMAQSMMDYIFRRLALDYLPFDSRSAMGLYTSSERQRALDTGEYTPDPSAVKEIVAAAAQSASFKPVAKAPTSTKSVEVKIESTPSAGAGVGSSMELFEKMSGVKSDAPLCMTCGVKMRMAGSCFVCEGCGNTSGCS
;
A
#
# COMPACT_ATOMS: atom_id res chain seq x y z
N MET A 1 7.36 18.20 5.81
CA MET A 1 8.32 18.77 4.86
C MET A 1 9.50 17.83 4.80
N THR A 2 9.95 17.48 3.61
CA THR A 2 10.92 16.40 3.34
C THR A 2 12.16 16.99 2.68
N ASP A 3 13.31 16.37 2.89
CA ASP A 3 14.62 16.82 2.36
C ASP A 3 14.84 16.46 0.88
N ASP A 4 13.92 15.69 0.28
CA ASP A 4 13.94 15.31 -1.12
C ASP A 4 13.54 16.51 -2.01
N ALA A 5 14.41 16.89 -2.96
CA ALA A 5 14.19 18.01 -3.86
C ALA A 5 12.97 17.80 -4.78
N ASP A 6 12.71 16.55 -5.19
CA ASP A 6 11.60 16.20 -6.06
C ASP A 6 10.28 16.10 -5.27
N ILE A 7 10.34 15.76 -3.99
CA ILE A 7 9.16 15.62 -3.13
C ILE A 7 9.41 16.38 -1.83
N ARG A 8 9.22 17.71 -1.83
CA ARG A 8 9.38 18.56 -0.62
C ARG A 8 8.20 18.50 0.36
N MET A 9 7.00 18.22 -0.16
CA MET A 9 5.76 18.19 0.60
C MET A 9 5.00 16.89 0.35
N ALA A 10 5.13 15.96 1.30
CA ALA A 10 4.31 14.75 1.39
C ALA A 10 3.28 14.88 2.53
N GLN A 11 2.09 14.32 2.34
CA GLN A 11 1.01 14.34 3.34
C GLN A 11 1.10 13.20 4.36
N SER A 12 1.79 12.11 4.01
CA SER A 12 2.05 10.96 4.89
C SER A 12 3.33 10.23 4.47
N MET A 13 3.81 9.31 5.33
CA MET A 13 4.93 8.44 4.99
C MET A 13 4.63 7.59 3.74
N MET A 14 3.41 7.05 3.64
CA MET A 14 3.01 6.22 2.50
C MET A 14 2.99 7.03 1.20
N ASP A 15 2.48 8.26 1.24
CA ASP A 15 2.48 9.18 0.11
C ASP A 15 3.91 9.48 -0.40
N TYR A 16 4.85 9.72 0.53
CA TYR A 16 6.27 9.87 0.17
C TYR A 16 6.82 8.62 -0.53
N ILE A 17 6.60 7.43 0.04
CA ILE A 17 7.09 6.16 -0.51
C ILE A 17 6.53 5.93 -1.93
N PHE A 18 5.24 6.09 -2.14
CA PHE A 18 4.64 5.87 -3.47
C PHE A 18 5.14 6.85 -4.52
N ARG A 19 5.27 8.14 -4.18
CA ARG A 19 5.81 9.13 -5.11
C ARG A 19 7.27 8.86 -5.43
N ARG A 20 8.08 8.45 -4.44
CA ARG A 20 9.49 8.12 -4.63
C ARG A 20 9.64 6.89 -5.55
N LEU A 21 8.89 5.82 -5.28
CA LEU A 21 8.87 4.63 -6.13
C LEU A 21 8.39 4.95 -7.56
N ALA A 22 7.40 5.83 -7.71
CA ALA A 22 6.93 6.23 -9.02
C ALA A 22 7.99 7.02 -9.81
N LEU A 23 8.78 7.86 -9.15
CA LEU A 23 9.89 8.57 -9.80
C LEU A 23 11.05 7.64 -10.16
N ASP A 24 11.33 6.62 -9.32
CA ASP A 24 12.45 5.71 -9.52
C ASP A 24 12.15 4.61 -10.57
N TYR A 25 10.91 4.15 -10.69
CA TYR A 25 10.58 2.95 -11.49
C TYR A 25 9.57 3.15 -12.62
N LEU A 26 8.82 4.24 -12.65
CA LEU A 26 7.75 4.44 -13.64
C LEU A 26 8.23 5.33 -14.80
N PRO A 27 7.91 4.98 -16.06
CA PRO A 27 8.26 5.81 -17.21
C PRO A 27 7.52 7.15 -17.18
N PHE A 28 8.05 8.12 -17.93
CA PHE A 28 7.54 9.50 -17.95
C PHE A 28 6.03 9.59 -18.19
N ASP A 29 5.51 8.86 -19.17
CA ASP A 29 4.09 8.92 -19.52
C ASP A 29 3.17 8.42 -18.40
N SER A 30 3.61 7.41 -17.63
CA SER A 30 2.82 6.88 -16.52
C SER A 30 2.85 7.79 -15.30
N ARG A 31 4.00 8.42 -15.01
CA ARG A 31 4.10 9.39 -13.89
C ARG A 31 3.39 10.71 -14.20
N SER A 32 3.45 11.20 -15.44
CA SER A 32 2.82 12.45 -15.86
C SER A 32 1.29 12.35 -15.80
N ALA A 33 0.72 11.18 -16.13
CA ALA A 33 -0.71 10.90 -15.95
C ALA A 33 -1.17 10.99 -14.48
N MET A 34 -0.27 10.75 -13.52
CA MET A 34 -0.53 10.91 -12.08
C MET A 34 -0.12 12.29 -11.55
N GLY A 35 0.34 13.20 -12.41
CA GLY A 35 0.83 14.54 -12.02
C GLY A 35 2.15 14.53 -11.26
N LEU A 36 2.94 13.46 -11.39
CA LEU A 36 4.23 13.30 -10.72
C LEU A 36 5.36 13.73 -11.65
N TYR A 37 6.05 14.80 -11.23
CA TYR A 37 7.14 15.43 -11.98
C TYR A 37 8.33 15.69 -11.05
N THR A 38 9.54 15.54 -11.59
CA THR A 38 10.77 15.95 -10.89
C THR A 38 10.84 17.46 -10.73
N SER A 39 11.78 17.95 -9.92
CA SER A 39 12.02 19.38 -9.76
C SER A 39 12.48 20.03 -11.06
N SER A 40 13.34 19.35 -11.83
CA SER A 40 13.83 19.84 -13.12
C SER A 40 12.72 19.94 -14.16
N GLU A 41 11.83 18.94 -14.23
CA GLU A 41 10.69 18.95 -15.15
C GLU A 41 9.68 20.06 -14.82
N ARG A 42 9.45 20.32 -13.53
CA ARG A 42 8.60 21.44 -13.11
C ARG A 42 9.23 22.79 -13.44
N GLN A 43 10.54 22.96 -13.24
CA GLN A 43 11.24 24.18 -13.63
C GLN A 43 11.13 24.39 -15.14
N ARG A 44 11.39 23.35 -15.94
CA ARG A 44 11.26 23.42 -17.38
C ARG A 44 9.84 23.77 -17.83
N ALA A 45 8.81 23.18 -17.22
CA ALA A 45 7.43 23.50 -17.54
C ALA A 45 7.08 24.98 -17.24
N LEU A 46 7.72 25.60 -16.25
CA LEU A 46 7.57 27.04 -16.01
C LEU A 46 8.25 27.88 -17.10
N ASP A 47 9.38 27.41 -17.64
CA ASP A 47 10.14 28.10 -18.68
C ASP A 47 9.53 27.91 -20.09
N THR A 48 9.07 26.70 -20.42
CA THR A 48 8.60 26.32 -21.76
C THR A 48 7.09 26.19 -21.88
N GLY A 49 6.36 26.18 -20.76
CA GLY A 49 4.90 26.05 -20.72
C GLY A 49 4.36 24.62 -20.89
N GLU A 50 5.23 23.61 -21.06
CA GLU A 50 4.83 22.23 -21.32
C GLU A 50 5.70 21.22 -20.55
N TYR A 51 5.08 20.17 -20.02
CA TYR A 51 5.76 19.09 -19.33
C TYR A 51 6.36 18.12 -20.34
N THR A 52 7.69 18.10 -20.45
CA THR A 52 8.44 17.21 -21.34
C THR A 52 9.40 16.34 -20.55
N PRO A 53 9.70 15.10 -21.01
CA PRO A 53 10.63 14.22 -20.33
C PRO A 53 12.05 14.82 -20.30
N ASP A 54 12.73 14.67 -19.16
CA ASP A 54 14.14 15.03 -19.07
C ASP A 54 15.01 14.03 -19.87
N PRO A 55 15.89 14.51 -20.77
CA PRO A 55 16.71 13.64 -21.62
C PRO A 55 17.76 12.80 -20.86
N SER A 56 18.05 13.10 -19.58
CA SER A 56 18.95 12.29 -18.75
C SER A 56 18.25 11.07 -18.18
N ALA A 57 16.99 11.20 -17.76
CA ALA A 57 16.18 10.08 -17.25
C ALA A 57 15.93 9.01 -18.32
N VAL A 58 15.76 9.42 -19.59
CA VAL A 58 15.54 8.49 -20.71
C VAL A 58 16.75 7.57 -20.95
N LYS A 59 17.97 8.03 -20.67
CA LYS A 59 19.19 7.23 -20.88
C LYS A 59 19.33 6.06 -19.90
N GLU A 60 18.93 6.23 -18.65
CA GLU A 60 19.01 5.16 -17.65
C GLU A 60 17.95 4.08 -17.86
N ILE A 61 16.74 4.47 -18.27
CA ILE A 61 15.63 3.53 -18.52
C ILE A 61 15.91 2.68 -19.76
N VAL A 62 16.49 3.25 -20.83
CA VAL A 62 16.90 2.50 -22.03
C VAL A 62 18.08 1.56 -21.73
N ALA A 63 19.01 1.97 -20.86
CA ALA A 63 20.11 1.11 -20.41
C ALA A 63 19.64 -0.06 -19.52
N ALA A 64 18.61 0.15 -18.70
CA ALA A 64 17.98 -0.91 -17.91
C ALA A 64 17.13 -1.86 -18.78
N ALA A 65 16.37 -1.32 -19.75
CA ALA A 65 15.61 -2.12 -20.70
C ALA A 65 16.50 -2.99 -21.60
N ALA A 66 17.70 -2.50 -21.95
CA ALA A 66 18.70 -3.28 -22.69
C ALA A 66 19.28 -4.45 -21.86
N GLN A 67 19.32 -4.34 -20.53
CA GLN A 67 19.75 -5.42 -19.64
C GLN A 67 18.63 -6.47 -19.42
N SER A 68 17.36 -6.09 -19.60
CA SER A 68 16.20 -6.98 -19.53
C SER A 68 15.95 -7.80 -20.80
N ALA A 69 16.72 -7.58 -21.87
CA ALA A 69 16.52 -8.24 -23.17
C ALA A 69 17.08 -9.69 -23.25
N SER A 70 17.65 -10.23 -22.16
CA SER A 70 18.06 -11.64 -22.05
C SER A 70 17.03 -12.52 -21.33
N PHE A 71 15.76 -12.45 -21.74
CA PHE A 71 14.80 -13.50 -21.42
C PHE A 71 14.33 -14.16 -22.72
N LYS A 72 14.90 -15.35 -23.01
CA LYS A 72 14.38 -16.26 -24.04
C LYS A 72 12.93 -16.61 -23.68
N PRO A 73 11.96 -16.47 -24.59
CA PRO A 73 10.60 -16.91 -24.33
C PRO A 73 10.58 -18.44 -24.39
N VAL A 74 10.43 -19.11 -23.25
CA VAL A 74 10.08 -20.54 -23.21
C VAL A 74 8.56 -20.65 -23.25
N ALA A 75 8.08 -21.20 -24.37
CA ALA A 75 6.70 -21.58 -24.57
C ALA A 75 6.32 -22.78 -23.68
N LYS A 76 5.09 -22.71 -23.16
CA LYS A 76 4.13 -23.78 -22.86
C LYS A 76 4.56 -24.91 -21.90
N ALA A 77 3.75 -25.05 -20.84
CA ALA A 77 3.78 -26.09 -19.81
C ALA A 77 3.89 -27.53 -20.36
N PRO A 78 4.41 -28.46 -19.54
CA PRO A 78 3.47 -29.33 -18.82
C PRO A 78 3.85 -29.61 -17.35
N THR A 79 2.79 -29.94 -16.62
CA THR A 79 2.69 -30.71 -15.37
C THR A 79 3.82 -31.71 -15.09
N SER A 80 4.41 -31.63 -13.89
CA SER A 80 4.76 -32.82 -13.10
C SER A 80 5.02 -32.48 -11.63
N THR A 81 4.15 -33.05 -10.82
CA THR A 81 4.21 -33.38 -9.40
C THR A 81 5.62 -33.69 -8.88
N LYS A 82 6.14 -32.85 -7.98
CA LYS A 82 6.99 -33.31 -6.86
C LYS A 82 6.64 -32.51 -5.62
N SER A 83 5.94 -33.19 -4.72
CA SER A 83 5.67 -32.79 -3.34
C SER A 83 6.99 -32.66 -2.58
N VAL A 84 7.31 -31.45 -2.15
CA VAL A 84 8.27 -31.24 -1.06
C VAL A 84 7.44 -31.08 0.20
N GLU A 85 7.57 -32.08 1.07
CA GLU A 85 7.02 -32.14 2.41
C GLU A 85 7.60 -30.99 3.25
N VAL A 86 6.86 -29.89 3.39
CA VAL A 86 7.17 -28.87 4.40
C VAL A 86 6.41 -29.24 5.66
N LYS A 87 7.15 -29.79 6.62
CA LYS A 87 6.72 -29.95 8.01
C LYS A 87 6.35 -28.57 8.56
N ILE A 88 5.07 -28.27 8.57
CA ILE A 88 4.52 -27.09 9.22
C ILE A 88 4.47 -27.42 10.71
N GLU A 89 5.55 -27.13 11.43
CA GLU A 89 5.42 -26.91 12.87
C GLU A 89 4.63 -25.62 13.05
N SER A 90 3.42 -25.78 13.57
CA SER A 90 2.53 -24.70 13.95
C SER A 90 3.18 -23.88 15.05
N THR A 91 3.84 -22.79 14.66
CA THR A 91 4.19 -21.70 15.57
C THR A 91 2.89 -21.25 16.24
N PRO A 92 2.78 -21.27 17.58
CA PRO A 92 1.57 -20.84 18.23
C PRO A 92 1.33 -19.37 17.89
N SER A 93 0.17 -19.10 17.29
CA SER A 93 -0.45 -17.79 17.27
C SER A 93 -0.64 -17.36 18.73
N ALA A 94 0.38 -16.73 19.30
CA ALA A 94 0.40 -16.26 20.67
C ALA A 94 0.79 -14.80 20.64
N GLY A 95 -0.23 -13.95 20.49
CA GLY A 95 -0.06 -12.51 20.60
C GLY A 95 -1.30 -11.70 20.30
N ALA A 96 -2.49 -12.19 20.68
CA ALA A 96 -3.76 -11.44 20.73
C ALA A 96 -3.91 -10.39 19.62
N GLY A 97 -4.21 -10.83 18.40
CA GLY A 97 -4.47 -9.93 17.28
C GLY A 97 -5.63 -9.00 17.62
N VAL A 98 -5.37 -7.71 17.60
CA VAL A 98 -6.37 -6.67 17.68
C VAL A 98 -7.29 -6.84 16.46
N GLY A 99 -8.40 -7.56 16.62
CA GLY A 99 -9.33 -7.87 15.52
C GLY A 99 -10.33 -6.73 15.23
N SER A 100 -10.36 -5.72 16.10
CA SER A 100 -11.23 -4.55 16.02
C SER A 100 -10.58 -3.40 16.81
N SER A 101 -10.83 -2.15 16.43
CA SER A 101 -10.33 -0.99 17.20
C SER A 101 -10.78 -0.99 18.65
N MET A 102 -11.87 -1.69 18.99
CA MET A 102 -12.30 -1.85 20.38
C MET A 102 -11.36 -2.73 21.18
N GLU A 103 -10.90 -3.85 20.61
CA GLU A 103 -9.88 -4.69 21.25
C GLU A 103 -8.56 -3.91 21.44
N LEU A 104 -8.26 -2.95 20.54
CA LEU A 104 -7.12 -2.04 20.71
C LEU A 104 -7.36 -1.09 21.88
N PHE A 105 -8.56 -0.50 21.93
CA PHE A 105 -8.93 0.46 22.97
C PHE A 105 -8.95 -0.19 24.35
N GLU A 106 -9.41 -1.43 24.48
CA GLU A 106 -9.38 -2.17 25.75
C GLU A 106 -7.96 -2.43 26.23
N LYS A 107 -7.04 -2.77 25.32
CA LYS A 107 -5.62 -2.93 25.65
C LYS A 107 -4.95 -1.63 26.03
N MET A 108 -5.36 -0.52 25.42
CA MET A 108 -4.76 0.79 25.66
C MET A 108 -5.33 1.48 26.91
N SER A 109 -6.63 1.35 27.15
CA SER A 109 -7.36 2.02 28.24
C SER A 109 -7.58 1.14 29.47
N GLY A 110 -7.40 -0.18 29.37
CA GLY A 110 -7.65 -1.13 30.44
C GLY A 110 -9.13 -1.29 30.81
N VAL A 111 -10.04 -0.57 30.16
CA VAL A 111 -11.49 -0.65 30.38
C VAL A 111 -12.06 -1.75 29.48
N LYS A 112 -12.60 -2.80 30.09
CA LYS A 112 -13.33 -3.83 29.35
C LYS A 112 -14.69 -3.26 28.91
N SER A 113 -14.89 -3.16 27.61
CA SER A 113 -16.14 -2.82 26.95
C SER A 113 -17.03 -4.06 26.83
N ASP A 114 -18.28 -3.96 27.29
CA ASP A 114 -19.29 -5.03 27.25
C ASP A 114 -20.00 -5.09 25.87
N ALA A 115 -19.25 -4.78 24.80
CA ALA A 115 -19.80 -4.73 23.46
C ALA A 115 -19.93 -6.14 22.86
N PRO A 116 -21.09 -6.49 22.26
CA PRO A 116 -21.30 -7.80 21.67
C PRO A 116 -20.38 -8.03 20.46
N LEU A 117 -20.11 -9.30 20.16
CA LEU A 117 -19.48 -9.69 18.91
C LEU A 117 -20.49 -9.56 17.77
N CYS A 118 -20.02 -9.13 16.60
CA CYS A 118 -20.89 -9.05 15.44
C CYS A 118 -21.22 -10.44 14.90
N MET A 119 -22.50 -10.70 14.65
CA MET A 119 -22.99 -11.97 14.15
C MET A 119 -22.58 -12.29 12.70
N THR A 120 -22.09 -11.31 11.94
CA THR A 120 -21.69 -11.49 10.53
C THR A 120 -20.18 -11.67 10.38
N CYS A 121 -19.40 -10.84 11.09
CA CYS A 121 -17.94 -10.73 10.93
C CYS A 121 -17.17 -11.34 12.12
N GLY A 122 -17.84 -11.65 13.24
CA GLY A 122 -17.21 -12.19 14.46
C GLY A 122 -16.35 -11.20 15.26
N VAL A 123 -16.09 -10.00 14.73
CA VAL A 123 -15.28 -8.98 15.41
C VAL A 123 -16.10 -8.26 16.48
N LYS A 124 -15.43 -7.79 17.53
CA LYS A 124 -16.05 -7.01 18.61
C LYS A 124 -16.55 -5.66 18.10
N MET A 125 -17.82 -5.34 18.35
CA MET A 125 -18.44 -4.12 17.86
C MET A 125 -18.02 -2.91 18.69
N ARG A 126 -18.01 -1.71 18.07
CA ARG A 126 -17.78 -0.43 18.77
C ARG A 126 -19.12 0.19 19.16
N MET A 127 -19.21 0.72 20.38
CA MET A 127 -20.36 1.51 20.81
C MET A 127 -20.36 2.88 20.12
N ALA A 128 -21.49 3.23 19.50
CA ALA A 128 -21.75 4.49 18.82
C ALA A 128 -23.07 5.08 19.34
N GLY A 129 -23.02 5.69 20.53
CA GLY A 129 -24.21 6.20 21.21
C GLY A 129 -25.08 5.05 21.73
N SER A 130 -26.34 4.98 21.30
CA SER A 130 -27.25 3.87 21.62
C SER A 130 -26.99 2.62 20.76
N CYS A 131 -26.27 2.75 19.65
CA CYS A 131 -25.98 1.65 18.73
C CYS A 131 -24.60 1.01 18.97
N PHE A 132 -24.39 -0.17 18.38
CA PHE A 132 -23.10 -0.79 18.15
C PHE A 132 -22.83 -0.93 16.64
N VAL A 133 -21.58 -0.75 16.20
CA VAL A 133 -21.15 -0.83 14.79
C VAL A 133 -19.98 -1.81 14.62
N CYS A 134 -20.08 -2.78 13.68
CA CYS A 134 -18.93 -3.63 13.27
C CYS A 134 -18.07 -2.84 12.28
N GLU A 135 -16.80 -2.61 12.61
CA GLU A 135 -15.83 -1.99 11.68
C GLU A 135 -15.38 -2.94 10.56
N GLY A 136 -15.50 -4.26 10.77
CA GLY A 136 -15.10 -5.25 9.77
C GLY A 136 -16.09 -5.44 8.61
N CYS A 137 -17.40 -5.26 8.83
CA CYS A 137 -18.43 -5.45 7.81
C CYS A 137 -19.48 -4.33 7.73
N GLY A 138 -19.40 -3.31 8.58
CA GLY A 138 -20.32 -2.16 8.57
C GLY A 138 -21.71 -2.44 9.14
N ASN A 139 -21.99 -3.64 9.67
CA ASN A 139 -23.29 -3.96 10.24
C ASN A 139 -23.51 -3.26 11.59
N THR A 140 -24.73 -2.77 11.85
CA THR A 140 -25.10 -2.08 13.10
C THR A 140 -26.10 -2.90 13.90
N SER A 141 -26.06 -2.79 15.23
CA SER A 141 -27.01 -3.47 16.13
C SER A 141 -27.35 -2.60 17.33
N GLY A 142 -28.52 -2.81 17.95
CA GLY A 142 -28.89 -2.11 19.19
C GLY A 142 -29.36 -0.66 19.04
N CYS A 143 -29.61 -0.18 17.82
CA CYS A 143 -30.14 1.18 17.60
C CYS A 143 -31.59 1.30 18.09
N SER A 144 -31.75 1.91 19.27
CA SER A 144 -33.01 2.41 19.82
C SER A 144 -32.94 3.91 20.03
#